data_AF-A0A8J6LYM0-F1
#
_entry.id   AF-A0A8J6LYM0-F1
#
_cell.length_a   1.000
_cell.length_b   1.000
_cell.length_c   1.000
_cell.angle_alpha   90.00
_cell.angle_beta   90.00
_cell.angle_gamma   90.00
#
_symmetry.space_group_name_H-M   'P 1'
#
loop_
_entity.id
_entity.type
_entity.pdbx_description
1 polymer ?
#
loop_
_entity_poly.entity_id
_entity_poly.type
_entity_poly.pdbx_seq_one_letter_code
_entity_poly.pdbx_strand_id
1 'polypeptide(L)'
;MFYDRYVQLCQQAGVKPSAVGVQAGVPKSAVSNWKKKWEEGLEVLPSAETLSKLSDYFGVTTDYLLGKTGPDVAAAPADGDVTLDDFTYAFLHESRQLTAHDKEVLLNMARFMRQKLQQEQELQQEQEREQEREPDR
;
A
#
# COMPACT_ATOMS: atom_id res chain seq x y z
N MET A 1 -14.72 -8.18 -5.09
CA MET A 1 -15.42 -8.22 -3.79
C MET A 1 -14.56 -8.94 -2.75
N PHE A 2 -14.90 -8.90 -1.45
CA PHE A 2 -14.05 -9.41 -0.35
C PHE A 2 -13.38 -10.76 -0.63
N TYR A 3 -14.17 -11.74 -1.10
CA TYR A 3 -13.69 -13.10 -1.31
C TYR A 3 -12.62 -13.19 -2.41
N ASP A 4 -12.68 -12.35 -3.44
CA ASP A 4 -11.65 -12.29 -4.48
C ASP A 4 -10.30 -11.86 -3.91
N ARG A 5 -10.30 -10.82 -3.07
CA ARG A 5 -9.08 -10.31 -2.41
C ARG A 5 -8.52 -11.32 -1.43
N TYR A 6 -9.40 -11.97 -0.67
CA TYR A 6 -9.01 -13.06 0.21
C TYR A 6 -8.29 -14.19 -0.55
N VAL A 7 -8.83 -14.64 -1.69
CA VAL A 7 -8.22 -15.69 -2.51
C VAL A 7 -6.89 -15.22 -3.12
N GLN A 8 -6.80 -13.99 -3.59
CA GLN A 8 -5.55 -13.42 -4.10
C GLN A 8 -4.45 -13.39 -3.04
N LEU A 9 -4.76 -12.97 -1.82
CA LEU A 9 -3.81 -12.99 -0.70
C LEU A 9 -3.38 -14.41 -0.34
N CYS A 10 -4.30 -15.37 -0.37
CA CYS A 10 -3.97 -16.79 -0.19
C CYS A 10 -3.00 -17.29 -1.26
N GLN A 11 -3.23 -16.92 -2.52
CA GLN A 11 -2.34 -17.30 -3.64
C GLN A 11 -0.95 -16.67 -3.50
N GLN A 12 -0.86 -15.39 -3.12
CA GLN A 12 0.41 -14.71 -2.87
C GLN A 12 1.20 -15.34 -1.72
N ALA A 13 0.50 -15.77 -0.67
CA ALA A 13 1.11 -16.50 0.45
C ALA A 13 1.45 -17.96 0.12
N GLY A 14 1.01 -18.50 -1.02
CA GLY A 14 1.18 -19.91 -1.40
C GLY A 14 0.37 -20.88 -0.53
N VAL A 15 -0.65 -20.41 0.18
CA VAL A 15 -1.43 -21.18 1.14
C VAL A 15 -2.88 -21.35 0.65
N LYS A 16 -3.50 -22.49 0.92
CA LYS A 16 -4.90 -22.72 0.54
C LYS A 16 -5.85 -21.86 1.40
N PRO A 17 -6.94 -21.31 0.85
CA PRO A 17 -7.90 -20.48 1.61
C PRO A 17 -8.48 -21.15 2.85
N SER A 18 -8.72 -22.46 2.81
CA SER A 18 -9.21 -23.20 3.97
C SER A 18 -8.15 -23.41 5.06
N ALA A 19 -6.87 -23.41 4.70
CA ALA A 19 -5.77 -23.50 5.66
C ALA A 19 -5.50 -22.14 6.32
N VAL A 20 -5.53 -21.05 5.54
CA VAL A 20 -5.45 -19.68 6.06
C VAL A 20 -6.51 -19.44 7.12
N GLY A 21 -7.77 -19.81 6.85
CA GLY A 21 -8.84 -19.63 7.82
C GLY A 21 -8.49 -20.28 9.17
N VAL A 22 -8.04 -21.54 9.15
CA VAL A 22 -7.65 -22.25 10.37
C VAL A 22 -6.46 -21.56 11.08
N GLN A 23 -5.46 -21.11 10.32
CA GLN A 23 -4.28 -20.41 10.87
C GLN A 23 -4.63 -19.05 11.48
N ALA A 24 -5.58 -18.33 10.88
CA ALA A 24 -6.09 -17.06 11.39
C ALA A 24 -7.15 -17.23 12.50
N GLY A 25 -7.44 -18.46 12.97
CA GLY A 25 -8.45 -18.69 14.00
C GLY A 25 -9.90 -18.49 13.52
N VAL A 26 -10.13 -18.66 12.22
CA VAL A 26 -11.44 -18.63 11.55
C VAL A 26 -11.90 -20.07 11.29
N PRO A 27 -13.16 -20.42 11.61
CA PRO A 27 -13.65 -21.78 11.37
C PRO A 27 -13.70 -22.08 9.87
N LYS A 28 -13.24 -23.28 9.49
CA LYS A 28 -13.21 -23.75 8.09
C LYS A 28 -14.59 -23.69 7.41
N SER A 29 -15.66 -23.89 8.18
CA SER A 29 -17.04 -23.77 7.69
C SER A 29 -17.40 -22.35 7.23
N ALA A 30 -16.88 -21.31 7.88
CA ALA A 30 -17.08 -19.92 7.45
C ALA A 30 -16.43 -19.67 6.10
N VAL A 31 -15.18 -20.12 5.90
CA VAL A 31 -14.47 -19.99 4.61
C VAL A 31 -15.22 -20.71 3.49
N SER A 32 -15.71 -21.93 3.75
CA SER A 32 -16.53 -22.66 2.78
C SER A 32 -17.85 -21.96 2.45
N ASN A 33 -18.49 -21.34 3.44
CA ASN A 33 -19.72 -20.57 3.23
C ASN A 33 -19.47 -19.32 2.36
N TRP A 34 -18.38 -18.58 2.61
CA TRP A 34 -18.00 -17.43 1.78
C TRP A 34 -17.78 -17.83 0.33
N LYS A 35 -17.07 -18.95 0.10
CA LYS A 35 -16.85 -19.49 -1.24
C LYS A 35 -18.16 -19.79 -1.96
N LYS A 36 -19.04 -20.57 -1.31
CA LYS A 36 -20.32 -20.98 -1.89
C LYS A 36 -21.17 -19.76 -2.25
N LYS A 37 -21.25 -18.78 -1.35
CA LYS A 37 -22.04 -17.58 -1.55
C LYS A 37 -21.47 -16.70 -2.67
N TRP A 38 -20.15 -16.58 -2.75
CA TRP A 38 -19.48 -15.91 -3.85
C TRP A 38 -19.73 -16.59 -5.20
N GLU A 39 -19.72 -17.93 -5.27
CA GLU A 39 -20.08 -18.69 -6.49
C GLU A 39 -21.56 -18.50 -6.88
N GLU A 40 -22.44 -18.26 -5.91
CA GLU A 40 -23.85 -17.88 -6.12
C GLU A 40 -24.03 -16.41 -6.52
N GLY A 41 -22.94 -15.63 -6.65
CA GLY A 41 -22.96 -14.19 -6.95
C GLY A 41 -23.39 -13.32 -5.77
N LEU A 42 -23.45 -13.87 -4.56
CA LEU A 42 -23.81 -13.16 -3.33
C LEU A 42 -22.56 -12.69 -2.60
N GLU A 43 -22.53 -11.41 -2.26
CA GLU A 43 -21.47 -10.86 -1.42
C GLU A 43 -21.71 -11.19 0.05
N VAL A 44 -20.73 -11.82 0.69
CA VAL A 44 -20.75 -12.12 2.12
C VAL A 44 -19.52 -11.50 2.76
N LEU A 45 -19.78 -10.55 3.64
CA LEU A 45 -18.75 -9.90 4.43
C LEU A 45 -18.55 -10.66 5.76
N PRO A 46 -17.32 -10.96 6.17
CA PRO A 46 -17.07 -11.50 7.49
C PRO A 46 -17.39 -10.49 8.60
N SER A 47 -17.49 -10.98 9.84
CA SER A 47 -17.58 -10.10 11.00
C SER A 47 -16.31 -9.26 11.17
N ALA A 48 -16.42 -8.12 11.86
CA ALA A 48 -15.28 -7.25 12.17
C ALA A 48 -14.13 -8.01 12.86
N GLU A 49 -14.45 -8.91 13.80
CA GLU A 49 -13.47 -9.77 14.47
C GLU A 49 -12.73 -10.67 13.48
N THR A 50 -13.45 -11.25 12.53
CA THR A 50 -12.86 -12.13 11.50
C THR A 50 -11.98 -11.33 10.54
N LEU A 51 -12.44 -10.14 10.14
CA LEU A 51 -11.66 -9.23 9.31
C LEU A 51 -10.35 -8.83 9.99
N SER A 52 -10.38 -8.51 11.29
CA SER A 52 -9.18 -8.20 12.07
C SER A 52 -8.19 -9.37 12.07
N LYS A 53 -8.66 -10.58 12.37
CA LYS A 53 -7.80 -11.77 12.37
C LYS A 53 -7.14 -12.03 11.02
N LEU A 54 -7.91 -11.85 9.93
CA LEU A 54 -7.39 -12.01 8.57
C LEU A 54 -6.42 -10.88 8.20
N SER A 55 -6.71 -9.63 8.58
CA SER A 55 -5.86 -8.48 8.30
C SER A 55 -4.52 -8.62 9.03
N ASP A 56 -4.54 -9.07 10.28
CA ASP A 56 -3.35 -9.34 11.08
C ASP A 56 -2.53 -10.49 10.49
N TYR A 57 -3.20 -11.56 10.03
CA TYR A 57 -2.52 -12.71 9.41
C TYR A 57 -1.80 -12.31 8.11
N PHE A 58 -2.44 -11.50 7.27
CA PHE A 58 -1.88 -11.09 5.98
C PHE A 58 -1.00 -9.83 6.04
N GLY A 59 -1.00 -9.10 7.17
CA GLY A 59 -0.31 -7.82 7.29
C GLY A 59 -0.89 -6.75 6.36
N VAL A 60 -2.22 -6.68 6.24
CA VAL A 60 -2.95 -5.70 5.41
C VAL A 60 -3.99 -4.97 6.25
N THR A 61 -4.66 -3.95 5.69
CA THR A 61 -5.78 -3.29 6.38
C THR A 61 -7.10 -4.03 6.17
N THR A 62 -8.05 -3.88 7.09
CA THR A 62 -9.41 -4.43 6.92
C THR A 62 -10.13 -3.82 5.74
N ASP A 63 -9.90 -2.53 5.44
CA ASP A 63 -10.46 -1.85 4.28
C ASP A 63 -9.91 -2.40 2.96
N TYR A 64 -8.64 -2.83 2.95
CA TYR A 64 -8.08 -3.57 1.83
C TYR A 64 -8.77 -4.92 1.65
N LEU A 65 -9.05 -5.69 2.71
CA LEU A 65 -9.81 -6.94 2.54
C LEU A 65 -11.22 -6.70 1.98
N LEU A 66 -11.86 -5.58 2.35
CA LEU A 66 -13.24 -5.27 1.99
C LEU A 66 -13.46 -4.70 0.59
N GLY A 67 -12.42 -4.46 -0.20
CA GLY A 67 -12.62 -3.83 -1.51
C GLY A 67 -12.59 -2.30 -1.48
N LYS A 68 -12.47 -1.67 -0.29
CA LYS A 68 -12.74 -0.24 -0.09
C LYS A 68 -11.55 0.67 -0.42
N THR A 69 -10.35 0.12 -0.47
CA THR A 69 -9.10 0.82 -0.86
C THR A 69 -8.39 0.09 -2.01
N GLY A 70 -7.47 0.76 -2.72
CA GLY A 70 -6.52 0.12 -3.67
C GLY A 70 -5.58 -0.89 -2.97
N PRO A 71 -4.57 -1.47 -3.65
CA PRO A 71 -3.58 -2.37 -3.06
C PRO A 71 -2.76 -1.62 -2.01
N ASP A 72 -3.25 -1.66 -0.78
CA ASP A 72 -2.62 -1.01 0.35
C ASP A 72 -1.75 -2.03 1.08
N VAL A 73 -0.45 -1.79 0.99
CA VAL A 73 0.57 -2.34 1.88
C VAL A 73 0.31 -1.81 3.29
N ALA A 74 0.49 -2.65 4.32
CA ALA A 74 0.41 -2.25 5.71
C ALA A 74 1.04 -0.87 5.95
N ALA A 75 0.30 -0.02 6.66
CA ALA A 75 0.71 1.31 7.07
C ALA A 75 2.16 1.29 7.58
N ALA A 76 3.07 1.89 6.80
CA ALA A 76 4.33 2.36 7.35
C ALA A 76 3.99 3.55 8.26
N PRO A 77 4.48 3.61 9.52
CA PRO A 77 4.20 4.75 10.37
C PRO A 77 5.04 5.96 9.95
N ALA A 78 4.36 7.11 9.94
CA ALA A 78 4.83 8.46 10.26
C ALA A 78 6.14 8.93 9.63
N ASP A 79 6.07 9.47 8.41
CA ASP A 79 6.38 10.88 8.12
C ASP A 79 6.35 11.09 6.61
N GLY A 80 5.58 12.09 6.18
CA GLY A 80 5.48 12.48 4.78
C GLY A 80 4.10 12.15 4.21
N ASP A 81 3.35 13.22 3.99
CA ASP A 81 2.14 13.31 3.20
C ASP A 81 2.34 12.74 1.78
N VAL A 82 2.37 11.41 1.65
CA VAL A 82 2.20 10.76 0.36
C VAL A 82 0.70 10.56 0.20
N THR A 83 0.01 11.63 -0.21
CA THR A 83 -1.31 11.43 -0.81
C THR A 83 -1.16 10.37 -1.90
N LEU A 84 -1.99 9.33 -1.84
CA LEU A 84 -2.02 8.26 -2.83
C LEU A 84 -2.48 8.84 -4.18
N ASP A 85 -1.57 9.52 -4.86
CA ASP A 85 -1.78 10.07 -6.19
C ASP A 85 -1.64 8.97 -7.25
N ASP A 86 -2.23 9.23 -8.41
CA ASP A 86 -2.23 8.31 -9.56
C ASP A 86 -0.80 7.89 -9.95
N PHE A 87 0.16 8.78 -9.74
CA PHE A 87 1.58 8.55 -9.95
C PHE A 87 2.18 7.53 -8.97
N THR A 88 1.97 7.68 -7.65
CA THR A 88 2.49 6.72 -6.65
C THR A 88 1.93 5.32 -6.88
N TYR A 89 0.65 5.23 -7.25
CA TYR A 89 0.02 3.95 -7.57
C TYR A 89 0.63 3.31 -8.82
N ALA A 90 0.73 4.06 -9.93
CA ALA A 90 1.31 3.57 -11.18
C ALA A 90 2.77 3.14 -10.97
N PHE A 91 3.54 3.95 -10.24
CA PHE A 91 4.93 3.67 -9.91
C PHE A 91 5.09 2.40 -9.05
N LEU A 92 4.22 2.19 -8.05
CA LEU A 92 4.25 0.97 -7.24
C LEU A 92 3.90 -0.27 -8.08
N HIS A 93 2.99 -0.14 -9.03
CA HIS A 93 2.64 -1.25 -9.93
C HIS A 93 3.81 -1.62 -10.85
N GLU A 94 4.43 -0.64 -11.49
CA GLU A 94 5.53 -0.85 -12.42
C GLU A 94 6.80 -1.36 -11.72
N SER A 95 7.12 -0.81 -10.54
CA SER A 95 8.33 -1.19 -9.79
C SER A 95 8.32 -2.62 -9.24
N ARG A 96 7.17 -3.29 -9.20
CA ARG A 96 7.07 -4.70 -8.75
C ARG A 96 7.82 -5.68 -9.66
N GLN A 97 7.84 -5.41 -10.97
CA GLN A 97 8.44 -6.29 -11.96
C GLN A 97 9.93 -6.05 -12.16
N LEU A 98 10.51 -5.06 -11.47
CA LEU A 98 11.91 -4.67 -11.62
C LEU A 98 12.88 -5.56 -10.85
N THR A 99 14.10 -5.68 -11.39
CA THR A 99 15.19 -6.36 -10.71
C THR A 99 15.70 -5.55 -9.51
N ALA A 100 16.49 -6.18 -8.64
CA ALA A 100 17.10 -5.48 -7.50
C ALA A 100 18.00 -4.32 -7.96
N HIS A 101 18.72 -4.48 -9.07
CA HIS A 101 19.56 -3.45 -9.64
C HIS A 101 18.73 -2.26 -10.16
N ASP A 102 17.66 -2.53 -10.90
CA ASP A 102 16.81 -1.47 -11.44
C ASP A 102 16.12 -0.66 -10.33
N LYS A 103 15.72 -1.33 -9.24
CA LYS A 103 15.19 -0.68 -8.04
C LYS A 103 16.23 0.24 -7.40
N GLU A 104 17.49 -0.16 -7.36
CA GLU A 104 18.58 0.67 -6.85
C GLU A 104 18.80 1.92 -7.73
N VAL A 105 18.75 1.76 -9.06
CA VAL A 105 18.83 2.90 -10.00
C VAL A 105 17.69 3.88 -9.76
N LEU A 106 16.45 3.40 -9.63
CA LEU A 106 15.30 4.26 -9.33
C LEU A 106 15.43 4.97 -7.98
N LEU A 107 15.92 4.28 -6.94
CA LEU A 107 16.17 4.89 -5.64
C LEU A 107 17.23 5.99 -5.72
N ASN A 108 18.30 5.77 -6.46
CA ASN A 108 19.34 6.77 -6.68
C ASN A 108 18.80 7.99 -7.45
N MET A 109 17.95 7.76 -8.45
CA MET A 109 17.27 8.84 -9.16
C MET A 109 16.37 9.66 -8.23
N ALA A 110 15.56 9.02 -7.39
CA ALA A 110 14.70 9.71 -6.43
C ALA A 110 15.52 10.55 -5.42
N ARG A 111 16.65 10.01 -4.93
CA ARG A 111 17.58 10.75 -4.06
C ARG A 111 18.16 11.97 -4.77
N PHE A 112 18.60 11.80 -6.01
CA PHE A 112 19.15 12.89 -6.82
C PHE A 112 18.14 14.02 -7.02
N MET A 113 16.89 13.69 -7.36
CA MET A 113 15.84 14.71 -7.51
C MET A 113 15.57 15.48 -6.22
N ARG A 114 15.56 14.79 -5.06
CA ARG A 114 15.40 15.45 -3.76
C ARG A 114 16.54 16.43 -3.48
N GLN A 115 17.78 16.02 -3.75
CA GLN A 115 18.94 16.88 -3.56
C GLN A 115 18.88 18.11 -4.48
N LYS A 116 18.44 17.94 -5.73
CA LYS A 116 18.27 19.05 -6.67
C LYS A 116 17.23 20.06 -6.17
N LEU A 117 16.09 19.60 -5.69
CA LEU A 117 15.05 20.48 -5.14
C LEU A 117 15.54 21.27 -3.93
N GLN A 118 16.31 20.64 -3.04
CA GLN A 118 16.91 21.32 -1.89
C GLN A 118 17.87 22.42 -2.35
N GLN A 119 18.73 22.14 -3.34
CA GLN A 119 19.67 23.12 -3.87
C GLN A 119 18.95 24.31 -4.52
N GLU A 120 17.87 24.08 -5.26
CA GLU A 120 17.06 25.14 -5.86
C GLU A 120 16.40 26.02 -4.78
N GLN A 121 15.91 25.41 -3.70
CA GLN A 121 15.33 26.12 -2.56
C GLN A 121 16.37 26.94 -1.79
N GLU A 122 17.57 26.40 -1.58
CA GLU A 122 18.68 27.12 -0.94
C GLU A 122 19.09 28.35 -1.75
N LEU A 123 19.22 28.21 -3.07
CA LEU A 123 19.52 29.31 -3.98
C LEU A 123 18.42 30.38 -3.97
N GLN A 124 17.15 29.97 -3.96
CA GLN A 124 16.02 30.91 -3.83
C GLN A 124 16.08 31.68 -2.52
N GLN A 125 16.31 31.00 -1.40
CA GLN A 125 16.43 31.66 -0.09
C GLN A 125 17.63 32.61 -0.01
N GLU A 126 18.74 32.26 -0.66
CA GLU A 126 19.92 33.12 -0.70
C GLU A 126 19.67 34.39 -1.52
N GLN A 127 19.02 34.26 -2.68
CA GLN A 127 18.61 35.40 -3.52
C GLN A 127 17.60 36.31 -2.80
N GLU A 128 16.64 35.74 -2.07
CA GLU A 128 15.68 36.50 -1.25
C GLU A 128 16.40 37.27 -0.14
N ARG A 129 17.33 36.63 0.57
CA ARG A 129 18.14 37.26 1.63
C ARG A 129 19.08 38.36 1.12
N GLU A 130 19.54 38.28 -0.12
CA GLU A 130 20.35 39.32 -0.76
C GLU A 130 19.49 40.51 -1.18
N GLN A 131 18.29 40.28 -1.74
CA GLN A 131 17.34 41.34 -2.08
C GLN A 131 16.82 42.09 -0.85
N GLU A 132 16.61 41.40 0.28
CA GLU A 132 16.19 42.03 1.54
C GLU A 132 17.32 42.82 2.24
N ARG A 133 18.59 42.58 1.90
CA ARG A 133 19.74 43.32 2.46
C ARG A 133 20.02 44.66 1.77
N GLU A 134 19.31 44.99 0.69
CA GLU A 134 19.49 46.24 -0.06
C GLU A 134 18.35 47.27 0.12
N PRO A 135 17.97 47.71 1.36
CA PRO A 135 16.93 48.73 1.51
C PRO A 135 17.44 50.18 1.65
N ASP A 136 18.72 50.50 1.41
CA ASP A 136 19.19 51.89 1.61
C ASP A 136 20.34 52.31 0.67
N ARG A 137 19.97 52.83 -0.51
CA ARG A 137 20.78 53.77 -1.30
C ARG A 137 19.92 54.77 -2.04
#